data_AF-A0A2V6PB19-F1
#
_entry.id   AF-A0A2V6PB19-F1
#
_cell.length_a   1.000
_cell.length_b   1.000
_cell.length_c   1.000
_cell.angle_alpha   90.00
_cell.angle_beta   90.00
_cell.angle_gamma   90.00
#
_symmetry.space_group_name_H-M   'P 1'
#
loop_
_entity.id
_entity.type
_entity.pdbx_description
1 polymer ?
#
loop_
_entity_poly.entity_id
_entity_poly.type
_entity_poly.pdbx_seq_one_letter_code
_entity_poly.pdbx_strand_id
1 'polypeptide(L)'
;NGGTNLVTSAVTVSQITSNLYRISGLAGLSGADGNYALTVNGAGIQDFGGNNASNSGSVSWAKGTSVPVIVGVGKVSPDPRNTPVTTVDVVFSKAVNPATLDYNDLALARGGGPNLITSAVTVAQLSPTTFRIGGLATLTAPDGNYTLTVDAT
;
A
#
# COMPACT_ATOMS: atom_id res chain seq x y z
N ASN A 1 5.97 -3.65 -2.77
CA ASN A 1 5.72 -2.80 -1.57
C ASN A 1 7.03 -2.25 -0.97
N GLY A 2 8.08 -2.01 -1.76
CA GLY A 2 9.39 -1.57 -1.23
C GLY A 2 10.27 -2.67 -0.62
N GLY A 3 9.75 -3.88 -0.41
CA GLY A 3 10.55 -5.05 -0.01
C GLY A 3 11.38 -5.65 -1.15
N THR A 4 12.22 -6.64 -0.81
CA THR A 4 13.05 -7.40 -1.75
C THR A 4 12.22 -8.00 -2.88
N ASN A 5 12.77 -8.04 -4.10
CA ASN A 5 12.16 -8.75 -5.20
C ASN A 5 12.11 -10.25 -4.91
N LEU A 6 10.90 -10.81 -4.82
CA LEU A 6 10.68 -12.23 -4.56
C LEU A 6 10.70 -13.09 -5.83
N VAL A 7 10.74 -12.48 -7.03
CA VAL A 7 10.70 -13.21 -8.30
C VAL A 7 11.93 -14.10 -8.44
N THR A 8 11.71 -15.38 -8.73
CA THR A 8 12.75 -16.39 -9.00
C THR A 8 12.50 -17.04 -10.36
N SER A 9 13.37 -17.99 -10.74
CA SER A 9 13.20 -18.82 -11.94
C SER A 9 11.95 -19.71 -11.94
N ALA A 10 11.21 -19.79 -10.82
CA ALA A 10 9.93 -20.48 -10.74
C ALA A 10 8.78 -19.68 -11.39
N VAL A 11 8.95 -18.37 -11.59
CA VAL A 11 7.95 -17.53 -12.27
C VAL A 11 8.09 -17.70 -13.77
N THR A 12 6.97 -17.95 -14.44
CA THR A 12 6.93 -18.10 -15.90
C THR A 12 6.00 -17.08 -16.53
N VAL A 13 6.30 -16.69 -17.76
CA VAL A 13 5.48 -15.80 -18.59
C VAL A 13 5.11 -16.55 -19.86
N SER A 14 3.81 -16.66 -20.14
CA SER A 14 3.30 -17.29 -21.36
C SER A 14 2.40 -16.31 -22.11
N GLN A 15 2.64 -16.17 -23.41
CA GLN A 15 1.71 -15.47 -24.27
C GLN A 15 0.42 -16.28 -24.41
N ILE A 16 -0.73 -15.60 -24.32
CA ILE A 16 -2.06 -16.18 -24.59
C ILE A 16 -2.59 -15.63 -25.92
N THR A 17 -2.50 -14.31 -26.12
CA THR A 17 -2.81 -13.63 -27.38
C THR A 17 -1.72 -12.61 -27.69
N SER A 18 -1.82 -11.91 -28.83
CA SER A 18 -0.86 -10.86 -29.22
C SER A 18 -0.66 -9.78 -28.14
N ASN A 19 -1.67 -9.52 -27.31
CA ASN A 19 -1.67 -8.49 -26.28
C ASN A 19 -1.98 -9.01 -24.86
N LEU A 20 -2.07 -10.32 -24.65
CA LEU A 20 -2.35 -10.92 -23.34
C LEU A 20 -1.26 -11.93 -22.97
N TYR A 21 -0.63 -11.69 -21.83
CA TYR A 21 0.36 -12.58 -21.24
C TYR A 21 -0.12 -13.04 -19.87
N ARG A 22 0.20 -14.29 -19.52
CA ARG A 22 -0.04 -14.87 -18.20
C ARG A 22 1.27 -15.03 -17.45
N ILE A 23 1.26 -14.56 -16.22
CA ILE A 23 2.34 -14.76 -15.25
C ILE A 23 1.89 -15.87 -14.30
N SER A 24 2.69 -16.92 -14.16
CA SER A 24 2.42 -18.10 -13.33
C SER A 24 3.54 -18.34 -12.31
N GLY A 25 3.33 -19.23 -11.34
CA GLY A 25 4.34 -19.60 -10.33
C GLY A 25 4.38 -18.68 -9.10
N LEU A 26 3.42 -17.77 -8.95
CA LEU A 26 3.40 -16.80 -7.84
C LEU A 26 3.05 -17.42 -6.47
N ALA A 27 2.40 -18.59 -6.44
CA ALA A 27 1.87 -19.18 -5.20
C ALA A 27 2.94 -19.43 -4.14
N GLY A 28 4.12 -19.91 -4.53
CA GLY A 28 5.24 -20.14 -3.60
C GLY A 28 5.87 -18.85 -3.09
N LEU A 29 5.72 -17.75 -3.81
CA LEU A 29 6.30 -16.45 -3.49
C LEU A 29 5.37 -15.61 -2.61
N SER A 30 4.06 -15.85 -2.69
CA SER A 30 3.05 -15.14 -1.91
C SER A 30 2.35 -16.04 -0.89
N GLY A 31 3.04 -17.07 -0.40
CA GLY A 31 2.50 -18.04 0.56
C GLY A 31 2.45 -17.53 2.00
N ALA A 32 3.40 -16.68 2.39
CA ALA A 32 3.40 -16.03 3.69
C ALA A 32 2.29 -14.96 3.77
N ASP A 33 1.83 -14.62 4.97
CA ASP A 33 0.97 -13.46 5.13
C ASP A 33 1.78 -12.18 4.96
N GLY A 34 1.16 -11.18 4.33
CA GLY A 34 1.77 -9.89 4.06
C GLY A 34 1.14 -9.16 2.89
N ASN A 35 1.66 -7.97 2.63
CA ASN A 35 1.32 -7.18 1.45
C ASN A 35 2.29 -7.52 0.31
N TYR A 36 1.75 -7.71 -0.88
CA TYR A 36 2.49 -8.05 -2.08
C TYR A 36 2.22 -7.01 -3.17
N ALA A 37 3.22 -6.78 -4.02
CA ALA A 37 3.05 -6.03 -5.26
C ALA A 37 3.74 -6.78 -6.40
N LEU A 38 3.02 -6.99 -7.49
CA LEU A 38 3.58 -7.48 -8.75
C LEU A 38 3.67 -6.30 -9.70
N THR A 39 4.90 -5.98 -10.11
CA THR A 39 5.18 -4.92 -11.09
C THR A 39 5.73 -5.54 -12.36
N VAL A 40 5.13 -5.19 -13.49
CA VAL A 40 5.67 -5.47 -14.83
C VAL A 40 6.33 -4.20 -15.32
N ASN A 41 7.66 -4.24 -15.46
CA ASN A 41 8.44 -3.14 -16.02
C ASN A 41 8.45 -3.23 -17.55
N GLY A 42 8.00 -2.17 -18.23
CA GLY A 42 8.02 -2.08 -19.69
C GLY A 42 9.43 -1.95 -20.30
N ALA A 43 10.44 -1.59 -19.50
CA ALA A 43 11.80 -1.45 -19.98
C ALA A 43 12.30 -2.75 -20.66
N GLY A 44 12.73 -2.62 -21.92
CA GLY A 44 13.19 -3.75 -22.73
C GLY A 44 12.08 -4.53 -23.46
N ILE A 45 10.80 -4.26 -23.17
CA ILE A 45 9.66 -4.81 -23.92
C ILE A 45 9.41 -3.93 -25.14
N GLN A 46 9.32 -4.52 -26.33
CA GLN A 46 9.12 -3.81 -27.61
C GLN A 46 7.93 -4.37 -28.38
N ASP A 47 7.29 -3.53 -29.18
CA ASP A 47 6.37 -3.99 -30.22
C ASP A 47 7.13 -4.50 -31.47
N PHE A 48 6.40 -4.96 -32.49
CA PHE A 48 7.00 -5.42 -33.76
C PHE A 48 7.67 -4.31 -34.59
N GLY A 49 7.39 -3.05 -34.28
CA GLY A 49 8.05 -1.89 -34.88
C GLY A 49 9.33 -1.46 -34.14
N GLY A 50 9.69 -2.15 -33.05
CA GLY A 50 10.83 -1.80 -32.20
C GLY A 50 10.54 -0.68 -31.20
N ASN A 51 9.28 -0.28 -31.02
CA ASN A 51 8.90 0.76 -30.06
C ASN A 51 8.88 0.16 -28.65
N ASN A 52 9.64 0.75 -27.72
CA ASN A 52 9.67 0.31 -26.33
C ASN A 52 8.39 0.68 -25.57
N ALA A 53 7.95 -0.20 -24.68
CA ALA A 53 7.03 0.17 -23.61
C ALA A 53 7.73 1.14 -22.65
N SER A 54 7.13 2.31 -22.42
CA SER A 54 7.70 3.38 -21.60
C SER A 54 7.18 3.41 -20.16
N ASN A 55 6.17 2.59 -19.86
CA ASN A 55 5.50 2.56 -18.57
C ASN A 55 5.68 1.22 -17.85
N SER A 56 5.30 1.19 -16.58
CA SER A 56 5.16 -0.04 -15.80
C SER A 56 3.71 -0.21 -15.35
N GLY A 57 3.27 -1.45 -15.23
CA GLY A 57 1.99 -1.81 -14.63
C GLY A 57 2.21 -2.45 -13.26
N SER A 58 1.33 -2.20 -12.29
CA SER A 58 1.41 -2.85 -10.98
C SER A 58 0.05 -3.27 -10.46
N VAL A 59 0.01 -4.40 -9.78
CA VAL A 59 -1.11 -4.83 -8.92
C VAL A 59 -0.57 -5.07 -7.53
N SER A 60 -1.33 -4.68 -6.51
CA SER A 60 -1.00 -4.93 -5.11
C SER A 60 -2.15 -5.64 -4.41
N TRP A 61 -1.83 -6.55 -3.50
CA TRP A 61 -2.81 -7.29 -2.71
C TRP A 61 -2.25 -7.60 -1.32
N ALA A 62 -3.15 -7.96 -0.41
CA ALA A 62 -2.81 -8.46 0.92
C ALA A 62 -3.23 -9.93 1.04
N LYS A 63 -2.39 -10.76 1.66
CA LYS A 63 -2.74 -12.10 2.12
C LYS A 63 -2.64 -12.13 3.63
N GLY A 64 -3.73 -12.41 4.33
CA GLY A 64 -3.76 -12.40 5.79
C GLY A 64 -4.55 -13.57 6.36
N THR A 65 -4.02 -14.79 6.21
CA THR A 65 -4.68 -16.03 6.66
C THR A 65 -4.47 -16.30 8.16
N SER A 66 -3.26 -16.18 8.67
CA SER A 66 -2.86 -16.52 10.04
C SER A 66 -2.58 -15.28 10.89
N VAL A 67 -1.95 -14.23 10.35
CA VAL A 67 -1.70 -12.96 11.05
C VAL A 67 -2.52 -11.79 10.48
N PRO A 68 -2.75 -10.71 11.26
CA PRO A 68 -3.34 -9.48 10.74
C PRO A 68 -2.41 -8.84 9.71
N VAL A 69 -2.99 -8.36 8.61
CA VAL A 69 -2.29 -7.63 7.56
C VAL A 69 -3.15 -6.43 7.18
N ILE A 70 -2.53 -5.29 6.90
CA ILE A 70 -3.23 -4.09 6.45
C ILE A 70 -3.77 -4.36 5.04
N VAL A 71 -5.09 -4.32 4.88
CA VAL A 71 -5.75 -4.54 3.58
C VAL A 71 -6.11 -3.24 2.88
N GLY A 72 -6.16 -2.13 3.63
CA GLY A 72 -6.41 -0.83 3.05
C GLY A 72 -6.16 0.32 4.01
N VAL A 73 -5.69 1.43 3.45
CA VAL A 73 -5.69 2.75 4.09
C VAL A 73 -6.65 3.61 3.28
N GLY A 74 -7.61 4.25 3.96
CA GLY A 74 -8.74 4.94 3.38
C GLY A 74 -8.27 6.01 2.39
N LYS A 75 -8.86 5.99 1.18
CA LYS A 75 -8.60 7.03 0.19
C LYS A 75 -9.08 8.37 0.71
N VAL A 76 -8.21 9.37 0.65
CA VAL A 76 -8.59 10.77 0.82
C VAL A 76 -9.30 11.22 -0.46
N SER A 77 -10.48 11.81 -0.31
CA SER A 77 -11.27 12.36 -1.42
C SER A 77 -11.91 13.70 -1.02
N PRO A 78 -11.95 14.71 -1.90
CA PRO A 78 -11.27 14.75 -3.19
C PRO A 78 -9.74 14.73 -3.03
N ASP A 79 -9.04 14.35 -4.10
CA ASP A 79 -7.58 14.44 -4.22
C ASP A 79 -7.25 14.99 -5.63
N PRO A 80 -6.73 16.23 -5.75
CA PRO A 80 -6.32 17.14 -4.68
C PRO A 80 -7.50 17.77 -3.91
N ARG A 81 -7.23 18.26 -2.70
CA ARG A 81 -8.18 18.99 -1.83
C ARG A 81 -7.60 20.32 -1.34
N ASN A 82 -8.47 21.25 -0.98
CA ASN A 82 -8.12 22.58 -0.45
C ASN A 82 -8.44 22.75 1.05
N THR A 83 -8.74 21.66 1.74
CA THR A 83 -8.98 21.63 3.20
C THR A 83 -8.14 20.54 3.83
N PRO A 84 -7.74 20.66 5.10
CA PRO A 84 -6.96 19.63 5.78
C PRO A 84 -7.70 18.29 5.84
N VAL A 85 -6.96 17.19 5.92
CA VAL A 85 -7.50 15.86 6.22
C VAL A 85 -7.64 15.74 7.72
N THR A 86 -8.84 15.44 8.21
CA THR A 86 -9.10 15.29 9.65
C THR A 86 -8.87 13.86 10.14
N THR A 87 -9.29 12.88 9.33
CA THR A 87 -9.26 11.46 9.68
C THR A 87 -9.01 10.58 8.46
N VAL A 88 -8.40 9.42 8.68
CA VAL A 88 -8.26 8.33 7.68
C VAL A 88 -8.57 7.00 8.37
N ASP A 89 -9.33 6.12 7.71
CA ASP A 89 -9.61 4.79 8.24
C ASP A 89 -8.57 3.77 7.74
N VAL A 90 -8.20 2.82 8.58
CA VAL A 90 -7.29 1.71 8.27
C VAL A 90 -8.05 0.41 8.48
N VAL A 91 -7.91 -0.52 7.52
CA VAL A 91 -8.60 -1.80 7.51
C VAL A 91 -7.57 -2.93 7.55
N PHE A 92 -7.81 -3.92 8.41
CA PHE A 92 -7.02 -5.12 8.58
C PHE A 92 -7.77 -6.36 8.08
N SER A 93 -7.02 -7.42 7.77
CA SER A 93 -7.56 -8.70 7.29
C SER A 93 -8.36 -9.48 8.34
N LYS A 94 -8.16 -9.19 9.63
CA LYS A 94 -8.81 -9.82 10.77
C LYS A 94 -8.80 -8.91 12.00
N ALA A 95 -9.43 -9.36 13.07
CA ALA A 95 -9.49 -8.63 14.33
C ALA A 95 -8.08 -8.29 14.85
N VAL A 96 -7.88 -7.04 15.27
CA VAL A 96 -6.64 -6.55 15.91
C VAL A 96 -6.94 -6.16 17.35
N ASN A 97 -6.02 -6.44 18.27
CA ASN A 97 -6.10 -5.96 19.64
C ASN A 97 -5.91 -4.43 19.63
N PRO A 98 -6.91 -3.64 20.04
CA PRO A 98 -6.80 -2.17 19.99
C PRO A 98 -5.70 -1.62 20.91
N ALA A 99 -5.24 -2.38 21.91
CA ALA A 99 -4.16 -1.95 22.80
C ALA A 99 -2.76 -2.03 22.16
N THR A 100 -2.64 -2.59 20.95
CA THR A 100 -1.37 -2.76 20.24
C THR A 100 -1.31 -1.95 18.95
N LEU A 101 -2.23 -1.00 18.75
CA LEU A 101 -2.18 -0.07 17.63
C LEU A 101 -2.34 1.35 18.19
N ASP A 102 -1.26 2.13 18.15
CA ASP A 102 -1.25 3.50 18.61
C ASP A 102 -0.55 4.44 17.60
N TYR A 103 -0.25 5.67 18.01
CA TYR A 103 0.35 6.65 17.11
C TYR A 103 1.82 6.35 16.76
N ASN A 104 2.51 5.48 17.50
CA ASN A 104 3.88 5.08 17.21
C ASN A 104 3.95 4.17 15.98
N ASP A 105 2.85 3.48 15.64
CA ASP A 105 2.72 2.62 14.46
C ASP A 105 2.41 3.42 13.18
N LEU A 106 2.47 4.76 13.23
CA LEU A 106 2.06 5.65 12.16
C LEU A 106 3.18 6.60 11.75
N ALA A 107 3.27 6.84 10.45
CA ALA A 107 4.10 7.91 9.91
C ALA A 107 3.33 8.77 8.90
N LEU A 108 3.50 10.08 8.98
CA LEU A 108 2.94 11.03 8.02
C LEU A 108 4.06 11.94 7.54
N ALA A 109 4.41 11.87 6.25
CA ALA A 109 5.45 12.70 5.66
C ALA A 109 4.86 13.67 4.63
N ARG A 110 5.24 14.95 4.73
CA ARG A 110 4.96 15.97 3.70
C ARG A 110 6.14 16.05 2.74
N GLY A 111 5.92 15.74 1.46
CA GLY A 111 6.94 15.81 0.41
C GLY A 111 8.18 14.96 0.67
N GLY A 112 8.03 13.82 1.38
CA GLY A 112 9.16 12.98 1.79
C GLY A 112 9.98 13.53 2.97
N GLY A 113 9.48 14.55 3.66
CA GLY A 113 10.10 15.10 4.87
C GLY A 113 9.99 14.19 6.11
N PRO A 114 10.31 14.73 7.31
CA PRO A 114 10.27 13.97 8.55
C PRO A 114 8.85 13.51 8.91
N ASN A 115 8.75 12.54 9.83
CA ASN A 115 7.48 12.10 10.38
C ASN A 115 6.82 13.25 11.18
N LEU A 116 5.59 13.59 10.81
CA LEU A 116 4.78 14.63 11.44
C LEU A 116 3.86 14.08 12.55
N ILE A 117 3.75 12.76 12.69
CA ILE A 117 2.92 12.13 13.72
C ILE A 117 3.49 12.45 15.10
N THR A 118 2.59 12.80 16.02
CA THR A 118 2.89 13.04 17.44
C THR A 118 1.81 12.37 18.28
N SER A 119 1.94 12.41 19.61
CA SER A 119 0.94 11.89 20.54
C SER A 119 -0.43 12.58 20.49
N ALA A 120 -0.58 13.64 19.70
CA ALA A 120 -1.87 14.28 19.42
C ALA A 120 -2.74 13.48 18.42
N VAL A 121 -2.13 12.56 17.66
CA VAL A 121 -2.85 11.68 16.74
C VAL A 121 -3.55 10.58 17.53
N THR A 122 -4.79 10.28 17.17
CA THR A 122 -5.60 9.28 17.85
C THR A 122 -5.82 8.06 16.97
N VAL A 123 -5.92 6.89 17.61
CA VAL A 123 -6.33 5.63 16.97
C VAL A 123 -7.60 5.15 17.68
N ALA A 124 -8.73 5.15 16.97
CA ALA A 124 -10.01 4.73 17.52
C ALA A 124 -10.52 3.48 16.80
N GLN A 125 -10.80 2.42 17.54
CA GLN A 125 -11.39 1.21 16.95
C GLN A 125 -12.86 1.48 16.56
N LEU A 126 -13.18 1.29 15.27
CA LEU A 126 -14.55 1.36 14.76
C LEU A 126 -15.21 -0.02 14.70
N SER A 127 -14.41 -1.04 14.41
CA SER A 127 -14.78 -2.46 14.41
C SER A 127 -13.54 -3.29 14.74
N PRO A 128 -13.66 -4.61 14.98
CA PRO A 128 -12.49 -5.45 15.21
C PRO A 128 -11.40 -5.33 14.12
N THR A 129 -11.79 -5.07 12.87
CA THR A 129 -10.89 -4.98 11.71
C THR A 129 -10.63 -3.55 11.22
N THR A 130 -11.30 -2.54 11.77
CA THR A 130 -11.27 -1.17 11.23
C THR A 130 -10.98 -0.16 12.32
N PHE A 131 -9.99 0.69 12.07
CA PHE A 131 -9.52 1.73 12.97
C PHE A 131 -9.54 3.09 12.28
N ARG A 132 -9.91 4.13 13.02
CA ARG A 132 -9.87 5.52 12.55
C ARG A 132 -8.66 6.21 13.13
N ILE A 133 -7.82 6.73 12.24
CA ILE A 133 -6.73 7.64 12.56
C ILE A 133 -7.31 9.05 12.57
N GLY A 134 -7.21 9.75 13.69
CA GLY A 134 -7.71 11.12 13.87
C GLY A 134 -6.64 12.12 14.27
N GLY A 135 -7.01 13.39 14.36
CA GLY A 135 -6.08 14.47 14.75
C GLY A 135 -5.15 14.94 13.62
N LEU A 136 -5.45 14.62 12.37
CA LEU A 136 -4.58 14.91 11.21
C LEU A 136 -4.68 16.36 10.69
N ALA A 137 -5.67 17.13 11.15
CA ALA A 137 -6.02 18.41 10.55
C ALA A 137 -4.89 19.46 10.64
N THR A 138 -4.23 19.58 11.79
CA THR A 138 -3.13 20.54 11.97
C THR A 138 -1.88 20.11 11.21
N LEU A 139 -1.65 18.80 11.09
CA LEU A 139 -0.50 18.22 10.38
C LEU A 139 -0.60 18.36 8.86
N THR A 140 -1.84 18.41 8.35
CA THR A 140 -2.13 18.50 6.91
C THR A 140 -2.66 19.87 6.48
N ALA A 141 -2.60 20.88 7.36
CA ALA A 141 -3.02 22.24 7.04
C ALA A 141 -2.12 22.96 6.03
N PRO A 142 -0.78 22.82 6.07
CA PRO A 142 0.07 23.38 5.02
C PRO A 142 -0.14 22.64 3.69
N ASP A 143 -0.15 23.37 2.57
CA ASP A 143 -0.26 22.78 1.24
C ASP A 143 0.86 21.77 0.98
N GLY A 144 0.60 20.64 0.34
CA GLY A 144 1.66 19.70 -0.03
C GLY A 144 1.15 18.30 -0.35
N ASN A 145 2.05 17.47 -0.86
CA ASN A 145 1.79 16.05 -1.03
C ASN A 145 2.10 15.32 0.29
N TYR A 146 1.15 14.56 0.81
CA TYR A 146 1.29 13.82 2.06
C TYR A 146 1.23 12.32 1.81
N THR A 147 2.08 11.58 2.52
CA THR A 147 2.05 10.12 2.54
C THR A 147 1.83 9.66 3.97
N LEU A 148 0.70 9.01 4.22
CA LEU A 148 0.41 8.30 5.46
C LEU A 148 0.85 6.84 5.31
N THR A 149 1.64 6.37 6.24
CA THR A 149 2.09 4.99 6.36
C THR A 149 1.63 4.44 7.70
N VAL A 150 1.16 3.20 7.68
CA VAL A 150 0.86 2.40 8.88
C VAL A 150 1.87 1.28 8.89
N ASP A 151 2.70 1.23 9.93
CA ASP A 151 3.75 0.24 10.10
C ASP A 151 3.45 -0.54 11.38
N ALA A 152 2.85 -1.71 11.21
CA ALA A 152 2.62 -2.61 12.34
C ALA A 152 3.94 -3.36 12.60
N THR A 153 4.80 -2.78 13.44
CA THR A 153 6.08 -3.39 13.83
C THR A 153 5.90 -4.46 14.91
#